data_AF-A0A7V0J590-F1
#
_entry.id   AF-A0A7V0J590-F1
#
_cell.length_a   1.000
_cell.length_b   1.000
_cell.length_c   1.000
_cell.angle_alpha   90.00
_cell.angle_beta   90.00
_cell.angle_gamma   90.00
#
_symmetry.space_group_name_H-M   'P 1'
#
loop_
_entity.id
_entity.type
_entity.pdbx_description
1 polymer ?
#
loop_
_entity_poly.entity_id
_entity_poly.type
_entity_poly.pdbx_seq_one_letter_code
_entity_poly.pdbx_strand_id
1 'polypeptide(L)' 'ASSGLTTRHRLNRRGDRHLNSALHIIAIQRQQHDPRTRAYIDKRRAEGKTDREIRRCLKRYIARELYRILENGLDNQ' A
#
# COMPACT_ATOMS: atom_id res chain seq x y z
N ALA A 1 -28.50 -6.81 -17.88
CA ALA A 1 -28.38 -6.76 -16.41
C ALA A 1 -26.94 -6.45 -16.02
N SER A 2 -26.70 -5.41 -15.23
CA SER A 2 -25.52 -5.28 -14.35
C SER A 2 -25.88 -4.33 -13.22
N SER A 3 -26.35 -4.90 -12.11
CA SER A 3 -26.84 -4.19 -10.94
C SER A 3 -25.68 -3.76 -10.04
N GLY A 4 -25.26 -2.50 -10.18
CA GLY A 4 -25.22 -1.52 -9.09
C GLY A 4 -24.44 -1.75 -7.78
N LEU A 5 -23.69 -2.84 -7.56
CA LEU A 5 -23.08 -3.16 -6.26
C LEU A 5 -21.56 -2.97 -6.16
N THR A 6 -21.02 -1.88 -6.72
CA THR A 6 -19.67 -1.45 -6.34
C THR A 6 -19.73 -0.40 -5.24
N THR A 7 -19.53 -0.81 -3.98
CA THR A 7 -19.28 0.11 -2.86
C THR A 7 -17.96 0.85 -3.10
N ARG A 8 -18.03 2.00 -3.77
CA ARG A 8 -16.86 2.86 -3.98
C ARG A 8 -16.68 3.73 -2.75
N HIS A 9 -15.78 3.34 -1.85
CA HIS A 9 -15.28 4.25 -0.82
C HIS A 9 -14.62 5.46 -1.51
N ARG A 10 -15.19 6.64 -1.30
CA ARG A 10 -14.68 7.91 -1.85
C ARG A 10 -13.28 8.18 -1.31
N LEU A 11 -12.37 8.59 -2.19
CA LEU A 11 -11.02 9.00 -1.83
C LEU A 11 -11.09 10.30 -1.03
N ASN A 12 -10.66 10.28 0.24
CA ASN A 12 -10.53 11.48 1.05
C ASN A 12 -9.53 12.44 0.39
N ARG A 13 -10.01 13.63 -0.04
CA ARG A 13 -9.18 14.68 -0.67
C ARG A 13 -8.34 15.50 0.32
N ARG A 14 -8.69 15.44 1.61
CA ARG A 14 -8.09 16.26 2.69
C ARG A 14 -6.95 15.56 3.45
N GLY A 15 -6.59 14.34 3.09
CA GLY A 15 -5.46 13.64 3.73
C GLY A 15 -4.11 14.30 3.42
N ASP A 16 -3.09 13.94 4.20
CA ASP A 16 -1.71 14.42 3.98
C ASP A 16 -1.20 13.96 2.60
N ARG A 17 -1.07 14.91 1.67
CA ARG A 17 -0.62 14.62 0.29
C ARG A 17 0.87 14.28 0.23
N HIS A 18 1.69 14.85 1.12
CA HIS A 18 3.11 14.57 1.16
C HIS A 18 3.36 13.15 1.66
N LEU A 19 2.72 12.76 2.76
CA LEU A 19 2.78 11.39 3.26
C LEU A 19 2.29 10.38 2.20
N ASN A 20 1.15 10.65 1.55
CA ASN A 20 0.63 9.77 0.50
C ASN A 20 1.56 9.67 -0.72
N SER A 21 2.29 10.74 -1.04
CA SER A 21 3.32 10.75 -2.08
C SER A 21 4.54 9.94 -1.66
N ALA A 22 5.05 10.13 -0.44
CA ALA A 22 6.18 9.38 0.10
C ALA A 22 5.88 7.86 0.12
N LEU A 23 4.72 7.46 0.63
CA LEU A 23 4.27 6.06 0.59
C LEU A 23 4.15 5.52 -0.84
N HIS A 24 3.82 6.37 -1.81
CA HIS A 24 3.79 5.98 -3.20
C HIS A 24 5.16 5.69 -3.77
N ILE A 25 6.11 6.60 -3.53
CA ILE A 25 7.49 6.49 -3.99
C ILE A 25 8.13 5.24 -3.37
N ILE A 26 7.99 5.03 -2.05
CA ILE A 26 8.50 3.84 -1.37
C ILE A 26 7.93 2.56 -1.99
N ALA A 27 6.62 2.53 -2.27
CA ALA A 27 6.00 1.36 -2.90
C ALA A 27 6.55 1.07 -4.31
N ILE A 28 6.80 2.10 -5.13
CA ILE A 28 7.42 1.94 -6.45
C ILE A 28 8.86 1.42 -6.31
N GLN A 29 9.65 2.03 -5.43
CA GLN A 29 11.04 1.66 -5.21
C GLN A 29 11.18 0.22 -4.70
N ARG A 30 10.34 -0.19 -3.73
CA ARG A 30 10.32 -1.59 -3.25
C ARG A 30 9.88 -2.56 -4.34
N GLN A 31 8.91 -2.20 -5.17
CA GLN A 31 8.53 -3.04 -6.31
C GLN A 31 9.71 -3.27 -7.28
N GLN A 32 10.56 -2.25 -7.46
CA GLN A 32 11.73 -2.34 -8.34
C GLN A 32 12.92 -3.05 -7.70
N HIS A 33 13.18 -2.87 -6.41
CA HIS A 33 14.45 -3.31 -5.81
C HIS A 33 14.32 -4.40 -4.75
N ASP A 34 13.14 -4.60 -4.15
CA ASP A 34 12.95 -5.56 -3.07
C ASP A 34 12.37 -6.89 -3.60
N PRO A 35 13.15 -8.00 -3.57
CA PRO A 35 12.68 -9.32 -3.99
C PRO A 35 11.45 -9.80 -3.20
N ARG A 36 11.33 -9.45 -1.92
CA ARG A 36 10.19 -9.83 -1.08
C ARG A 36 8.91 -9.16 -1.56
N THR A 37 8.98 -7.88 -1.91
CA THR A 37 7.86 -7.13 -2.48
C THR A 37 7.45 -7.69 -3.85
N ARG A 38 8.41 -8.07 -4.70
CA ARG A 38 8.12 -8.73 -5.99
C ARG A 38 7.39 -10.06 -5.81
N ALA A 39 7.90 -10.96 -4.95
CA ALA A 39 7.25 -12.23 -4.65
C ALA A 39 5.81 -12.04 -4.11
N TYR A 40 5.60 -11.01 -3.28
CA TYR A 40 4.26 -10.67 -2.81
C TYR A 40 3.33 -10.19 -3.94
N ILE A 41 3.84 -9.36 -4.88
CA ILE A 41 3.07 -8.90 -6.04
C ILE A 41 2.67 -10.09 -6.90
N ASP A 42 3.60 -11.00 -7.20
CA ASP A 42 3.34 -12.16 -8.06
C ASP A 42 2.31 -13.09 -7.41
N LYS A 43 2.42 -13.34 -6.10
CA LYS A 43 1.40 -14.06 -5.34
C LYS A 43 0.02 -13.41 -5.48
N ARG A 44 -0.08 -12.08 -5.32
CA ARG A 44 -1.38 -11.39 -5.41
C ARG A 44 -1.93 -11.32 -6.83
N ARG A 45 -1.07 -11.31 -7.85
CA ARG A 45 -1.48 -11.45 -9.25
C ARG A 45 -2.06 -12.84 -9.53
N ALA A 46 -1.42 -13.88 -9.00
CA ALA A 46 -1.94 -15.25 -9.09
C ALA A 46 -3.31 -15.42 -8.39
N GLU A 47 -3.57 -14.66 -7.33
CA GLU A 47 -4.90 -14.57 -6.68
C GLU A 47 -5.94 -13.75 -7.47
N GLY A 48 -5.61 -13.26 -8.67
CA GLY A 48 -6.52 -12.51 -9.54
C GLY A 48 -6.68 -11.02 -9.19
N LYS A 49 -5.82 -10.45 -8.34
CA LYS A 49 -5.91 -9.02 -8.00
C LYS A 49 -5.30 -8.15 -9.10
N THR A 50 -5.93 -7.01 -9.33
CA THR A 50 -5.39 -5.99 -10.24
C THR A 50 -4.16 -5.30 -9.63
N ASP A 51 -3.24 -4.85 -10.47
CA ASP A 51 -2.05 -4.09 -10.02
C ASP A 51 -2.41 -2.87 -9.16
N ARG A 52 -3.57 -2.24 -9.41
CA ARG A 52 -4.08 -1.12 -8.61
C ARG A 52 -4.43 -1.56 -7.19
N GLU A 53 -5.07 -2.71 -7.03
CA GLU A 53 -5.41 -3.28 -5.72
C GLU A 53 -4.17 -3.73 -4.97
N ILE A 54 -3.23 -4.37 -5.67
CA ILE A 54 -1.95 -4.80 -5.12
C ILE A 54 -1.17 -3.59 -4.58
N ARG A 55 -1.06 -2.52 -5.38
CA ARG A 55 -0.39 -1.28 -4.95
C ARG A 55 -1.06 -0.64 -3.74
N ARG A 56 -2.40 -0.68 -3.65
CA ARG A 56 -3.14 -0.22 -2.46
C ARG A 56 -2.87 -1.09 -1.23
N CYS A 57 -2.70 -2.40 -1.39
CA CYS A 57 -2.30 -3.27 -0.30
C CYS A 57 -0.86 -2.96 0.15
N LEU A 58 0.08 -2.79 -0.78
CA LEU A 58 1.47 -2.46 -0.47
C LEU A 58 1.60 -1.16 0.32
N LYS A 59 0.95 -0.08 -0.14
CA LYS A 59 0.94 1.20 0.60
C LYS A 59 0.44 1.05 2.03
N ARG A 60 -0.59 0.23 2.26
CA ARG A 60 -1.11 -0.06 3.60
C ARG A 60 -0.13 -0.85 4.46
N TYR A 61 0.59 -1.82 3.90
CA TYR A 61 1.63 -2.54 4.62
C TYR A 61 2.79 -1.64 5.01
N ILE A 62 3.27 -0.81 4.07
CA ILE A 62 4.36 0.15 4.31
C ILE A 62 3.96 1.13 5.41
N ALA A 63 2.74 1.68 5.36
CA ALA A 63 2.27 2.60 6.40
C ALA A 63 2.24 1.96 7.80
N ARG A 64 1.78 0.70 7.91
CA ARG A 64 1.79 -0.03 9.20
C ARG A 64 3.20 -0.33 9.68
N GLU A 65 4.09 -0.70 8.79
CA GLU A 65 5.49 -0.95 9.12
C GLU A 65 6.16 0.32 9.64
N LEU A 66 6.00 1.45 8.93
CA LEU A 66 6.51 2.75 9.36
C LEU A 66 5.93 3.17 10.71
N TYR A 67 4.62 3.00 10.92
CA TYR A 67 3.99 3.29 12.20
C TYR A 67 4.65 2.50 13.35
N ARG A 68 4.85 1.18 13.18
CA ARG A 68 5.51 0.34 14.18
C ARG A 68 6.98 0.71 14.41
N ILE A 69 7.70 1.11 13.36
CA ILE A 69 9.09 1.57 13.49
C ILE A 69 9.14 2.87 14.28
N LEU A 70 8.22 3.80 14.02
CA LEU A 70 8.15 5.07 14.75
C LEU A 70 7.74 4.85 16.20
N GLU A 71 6.75 3.99 16.46
CA GLU A 71 6.28 3.63 17.80
C GLU A 71 7.40 2.93 18.60
N ASN A 72 7.95 1.82 18.11
CA ASN A 72 9.00 1.08 18.81
C ASN A 72 10.36 1.82 18.85
N GLY A 73 10.59 2.74 17.91
CA GLY A 73 11.80 3.58 17.87
C GLY A 73 11.76 4.72 18.89
N LEU A 74 10.57 5.11 19.34
CA LEU A 74 10.37 6.06 20.44
C LEU A 74 10.49 5.38 21.82
N ASP A 75 10.24 4.06 21.89
CA ASP A 75 10.38 3.26 23.12
C ASP A 75 11.83 2.80 23.40
N ASN A 76 12.75 2.95 22.43
CA ASN A 76 14.16 2.57 22.54
C ASN A 76 15.09 3.79 22.70
N GLN A 77 14.65 4.82 23.44
CA GLN A 77 15.49 5.96 23.89
C GLN A 77 15.49 6.07 25.41
#